data_AF-A0A4Q3T6M3-F1
#
_entry.id   AF-A0A4Q3T6M3-F1
#
_cell.length_a   1.000
_cell.length_b   1.000
_cell.length_c   1.000
_cell.angle_alpha   90.00
_cell.angle_beta   90.00
_cell.angle_gamma   90.00
#
_symmetry.space_group_name_H-M   'P 1'
#
loop_
_entity.id
_entity.type
_entity.pdbx_description
1 polymer ?
#
loop_
_entity_poly.entity_id
_entity_poly.type
_entity_poly.pdbx_seq_one_letter_code
_entity_poly.pdbx_strand_id
1 'polypeptide(L)' 'MSRLPKIKHVRAFVVKNDGTGGGADYHDQGDGHWIDDHIATPMAKYPEYR' A
#
# COMPACT_ATOMS: atom_id res chain seq x y z
N MET A 1 43.12 3.66 1.79
CA MET A 1 41.66 3.40 1.98
C MET A 1 40.89 4.16 0.91
N SER A 2 40.00 3.51 0.17
CA SER A 2 39.13 4.19 -0.79
C SER A 2 38.05 5.00 -0.06
N ARG A 3 37.84 6.26 -0.46
CA ARG A 3 36.81 7.13 0.12
C ARG A 3 35.46 6.76 -0.48
N LEU A 4 34.49 6.45 0.38
CA LEU A 4 33.12 6.16 -0.06
C LEU A 4 32.45 7.40 -0.68
N PRO A 5 31.67 7.24 -1.75
CA PRO A 5 30.94 8.34 -2.38
C PRO A 5 29.87 8.91 -1.45
N LYS A 6 29.49 10.17 -1.69
CA LYS A 6 28.32 10.80 -1.05
C LYS A 6 27.10 10.62 -1.96
N ILE A 7 25.93 10.42 -1.35
CA ILE A 7 24.66 10.38 -2.09
C ILE A 7 24.44 11.76 -2.73
N LYS A 8 24.12 11.79 -4.03
CA LYS A 8 23.98 13.03 -4.82
C LYS A 8 22.52 13.44 -5.04
N HIS A 9 21.65 12.47 -5.28
CA HIS A 9 20.24 12.71 -5.59
C HIS A 9 19.37 11.61 -4.98
N VAL A 10 18.16 11.99 -4.55
CA VAL A 10 17.06 11.09 -4.20
C VAL A 10 15.92 11.41 -5.15
N ARG A 11 15.25 10.38 -5.67
CA ARG A 11 14.08 10.51 -6.56
C ARG A 11 12.95 9.69 -5.99
N ALA A 12 11.73 10.18 -6.17
CA ALA A 12 10.52 9.51 -5.75
C ALA A 12 9.60 9.31 -6.96
N PHE A 13 8.91 8.17 -6.98
CA PHE A 13 7.93 7.80 -7.98
C PHE A 13 6.71 7.25 -7.25
N VAL A 14 5.54 7.39 -7.86
CA VAL A 14 4.31 6.76 -7.38
C VAL A 14 3.85 5.76 -8.43
N VAL A 15 3.41 4.60 -7.95
CA VAL A 15 2.65 3.66 -8.79
C VAL A 15 1.25 4.24 -8.93
N LYS A 16 0.62 4.06 -10.10
CA LYS A 16 -0.77 4.48 -10.29
C LYS A 16 -1.66 3.56 -9.45
N ASN A 17 -2.53 4.16 -8.66
CA ASN A 17 -3.62 3.44 -8.01
C ASN A 17 -4.79 3.39 -9.02
N ASP A 18 -4.95 2.24 -9.68
CA ASP A 18 -6.03 1.97 -10.63
C ASP A 18 -7.06 0.96 -10.11
N GLY A 19 -6.98 0.62 -8.81
CA GLY A 19 -7.89 -0.32 -8.15
C GLY A 19 -7.80 -1.77 -8.65
N THR A 20 -6.81 -2.12 -9.48
CA THR A 20 -6.59 -3.50 -9.96
C THR A 20 -5.58 -4.27 -9.13
N GLY A 21 -5.00 -3.60 -8.13
CA GLY A 21 -4.11 -4.16 -7.15
C GLY A 21 -2.63 -3.99 -7.49
N GLY A 22 -1.85 -3.43 -6.56
CA GLY A 22 -0.40 -3.61 -6.63
C GLY A 22 0.49 -2.54 -6.00
N GLY A 23 1.79 -2.83 -6.09
CA GLY A 23 2.84 -2.06 -5.43
C GLY A 23 3.12 -2.56 -4.01
N ALA A 24 3.49 -1.65 -3.12
CA ALA A 24 3.82 -1.96 -1.72
C ALA A 24 2.73 -1.51 -0.73
N ASP A 25 1.63 -0.92 -1.22
CA ASP A 25 0.43 -0.75 -0.40
C ASP A 25 -0.36 -2.05 -0.42
N TYR A 26 -0.33 -2.77 0.70
CA TYR A 26 -0.90 -4.11 0.78
C TYR A 26 -2.41 -4.14 0.63
N HIS A 27 -3.11 -3.05 0.99
CA HIS A 27 -4.57 -2.97 0.95
C HIS A 27 -5.10 -2.41 -0.37
N ASP A 28 -4.23 -1.88 -1.23
CA ASP A 28 -4.58 -1.51 -2.60
C ASP A 28 -4.65 -2.79 -3.44
N GLN A 29 -5.72 -3.56 -3.24
CA GLN A 29 -6.08 -4.77 -3.97
C GLN A 29 -7.42 -4.56 -4.68
N GLY A 30 -7.70 -5.36 -5.70
CA GLY A 30 -9.02 -5.37 -6.34
C GLY A 30 -10.09 -6.03 -5.47
N ASP A 31 -11.35 -5.87 -5.90
CA ASP A 31 -12.53 -6.43 -5.23
C ASP A 31 -12.44 -7.96 -5.04
N GLY A 32 -12.96 -8.44 -3.90
CA GLY A 32 -12.99 -9.87 -3.56
C GLY A 32 -11.67 -10.44 -3.05
N HIS A 33 -10.65 -9.60 -2.83
CA HIS A 33 -9.41 -10.02 -2.20
C HIS A 33 -9.61 -10.28 -0.70
N TRP A 34 -9.04 -11.38 -0.20
CA TRP A 34 -9.21 -11.84 1.19
C TRP A 34 -8.81 -10.81 2.27
N ILE A 35 -7.92 -9.87 1.92
CA ILE A 35 -7.45 -8.84 2.85
C ILE A 35 -8.54 -7.85 3.25
N ASP A 36 -9.62 -7.78 2.47
CA ASP A 36 -10.78 -6.91 2.71
C ASP A 36 -12.07 -7.71 2.99
N ASP A 37 -11.96 -9.02 3.23
CA ASP A 37 -13.12 -9.90 3.49
C ASP A 37 -13.37 -10.04 5.00
N HIS A 38 -14.27 -9.21 5.55
CA HIS A 38 -14.75 -9.28 6.93
C HIS A 38 -13.64 -9.24 8.00
N ILE A 39 -12.68 -8.32 7.84
CA ILE A 39 -11.59 -8.12 8.80
C ILE A 39 -12.05 -7.26 9.99
N ALA A 40 -11.68 -7.64 11.21
CA ALA A 40 -11.97 -6.85 12.40
C ALA A 40 -11.14 -5.54 12.41
N THR A 41 -11.77 -4.42 12.08
CA THR A 41 -11.16 -3.09 12.09
C THR A 41 -11.84 -2.17 13.11
N PRO A 42 -11.24 -1.01 13.46
CA PRO A 42 -11.93 0.01 14.26
C PRO A 42 -13.27 0.49 13.68
N MET A 43 -13.45 0.39 12.36
CA MET A 43 -14.67 0.78 11.66
C MET A 43 -15.71 -0.34 11.57
N ALA A 44 -15.32 -1.61 11.75
CA ALA A 44 -16.20 -2.77 11.66
C ALA A 44 -17.34 -2.79 12.71
N LYS A 45 -17.37 -1.85 13.66
CA LYS A 45 -18.52 -1.65 14.57
C LYS A 45 -19.74 -1.03 13.87
N TYR A 46 -19.51 -0.29 12.79
CA TYR A 46 -20.54 0.37 11.98
C TYR A 46 -20.97 -0.56 10.84
N PRO A 47 -22.26 -0.94 10.73
CA PRO A 47 -22.74 -1.89 9.71
C PRO A 47 -22.43 -1.49 8.27
N GLU A 48 -22.32 -0.19 7.98
CA GLU A 48 -22.02 0.35 6.66
C GLU A 48 -20.54 0.21 6.24
N TYR A 49 -19.64 -0.15 7.17
CA TYR A 49 -18.19 -0.29 6.96
C TYR A 49 -17.65 -1.65 7.43
N ARG A 50 -18.52 -2.64 7.61
CA ARG A 50 -18.18 -4.01 7.98
C ARG A 50 -18.29 -4.90 6.76
#